data_AF-A0A7X4BKJ4-F1
#
_entry.id   AF-A0A7X4BKJ4-F1
#
_cell.length_a   1.000
_cell.length_b   1.000
_cell.length_c   1.000
_cell.angle_alpha   90.00
_cell.angle_beta   90.00
_cell.angle_gamma   90.00
#
_symmetry.space_group_name_H-M   'P 1'
#
loop_
_entity.id
_entity.type
_entity.pdbx_description
1 polymer ?
#
loop_
_entity_poly.entity_id
_entity_poly.type
_entity_poly.pdbx_seq_one_letter_code
_entity_poly.pdbx_strand_id
1 'polypeptide(L)'
;MSYLLMAIAGLWMADGLALLVAPLSIVGKVRRALSTSPSLLKWSGLTLVGGMILLLQASELTYQVLWMVTGFAMVAKGGFFLLSSDETRESVLQWCLSREAVDYRIWGLGLCTLSVLLIHACGWL
;
A
#
# COMPACT_ATOMS: atom_id res chain seq x y z
N MET A 1 20.54 0.45 1.79
CA MET A 1 19.14 0.52 1.32
C MET A 1 18.10 0.33 2.43
N SER A 2 18.50 0.00 3.67
CA SER A 2 17.57 -0.18 4.80
C SER A 2 16.69 1.03 5.09
N TYR A 3 17.18 2.26 4.87
CA TYR A 3 16.38 3.48 5.01
C TYR A 3 15.16 3.55 4.08
N LEU A 4 15.26 2.99 2.86
CA LEU A 4 14.12 2.94 1.93
C LEU A 4 13.07 1.92 2.37
N LEU A 5 13.51 0.75 2.85
CA LEU A 5 12.62 -0.26 3.43
C LEU A 5 11.94 0.27 4.71
N MET A 6 12.68 1.01 5.54
CA MET A 6 12.14 1.71 6.71
C MET A 6 11.12 2.78 6.32
N ALA A 7 11.36 3.53 5.24
CA ALA A 7 10.39 4.51 4.74
C ALA A 7 9.10 3.82 4.24
N ILE A 8 9.22 2.68 3.54
CA ILE A 8 8.07 1.85 3.13
C ILE A 8 7.31 1.35 4.37
N ALA A 9 8.02 0.83 5.37
CA ALA A 9 7.42 0.39 6.63
C ALA A 9 6.70 1.53 7.35
N GLY A 10 7.30 2.73 7.40
CA GLY A 10 6.70 3.92 8.01
C GLY A 10 5.43 4.36 7.30
N LEU A 11 5.41 4.34 5.96
CA LEU A 11 4.21 4.63 5.17
C LEU A 11 3.10 3.62 5.46
N TRP A 12 3.41 2.32 5.45
CA TRP A 12 2.43 1.29 5.79
C TRP A 12 1.89 1.42 7.21
N MET A 13 2.75 1.79 8.18
CA MET A 13 2.30 2.05 9.56
C MET A 13 1.35 3.24 9.62
N ALA A 14 1.70 4.35 8.96
CA ALA A 14 0.88 5.55 8.95
C ALA A 14 -0.50 5.28 8.32
N ASP A 15 -0.51 4.62 7.16
CA ASP A 15 -1.75 4.24 6.47
C ASP A 15 -2.56 3.23 7.29
N GLY A 16 -1.89 2.23 7.86
CA GLY A 16 -2.52 1.20 8.69
C GLY A 16 -3.20 1.78 9.93
N LEU A 17 -2.51 2.65 10.66
CA LEU A 17 -3.06 3.37 11.82
C LEU A 17 -4.21 4.29 11.42
N ALA A 18 -4.10 4.99 10.30
CA ALA A 18 -5.16 5.86 9.80
C ALA A 18 -6.46 5.07 9.51
N LEU A 19 -6.33 3.88 8.91
CA LEU A 19 -7.44 2.98 8.63
C LEU A 19 -8.02 2.32 9.90
N LEU A 20 -7.19 2.10 10.92
CA LEU A 20 -7.65 1.58 12.21
C LEU A 20 -8.47 2.61 12.99
N VAL A 21 -7.92 3.82 13.12
CA VAL A 21 -8.47 4.89 13.96
C VAL A 21 -9.70 5.52 13.33
N ALA A 22 -9.64 5.86 12.04
CA ALA A 22 -10.68 6.65 11.38
C ALA A 22 -10.97 6.18 9.93
N PRO A 23 -11.34 4.90 9.70
CA PRO A 23 -11.44 4.32 8.37
C PRO A 23 -12.34 5.12 7.43
N LEU A 24 -13.57 5.44 7.87
CA LEU A 24 -14.56 6.14 7.04
C LEU A 24 -14.14 7.59 6.73
N SER A 25 -13.49 8.27 7.68
CA SER A 25 -12.99 9.63 7.48
C SER A 25 -11.86 9.68 6.46
N ILE A 26 -10.94 8.71 6.51
CA ILE A 26 -9.82 8.60 5.56
C ILE A 26 -10.34 8.25 4.18
N VAL A 27 -11.20 7.23 4.07
CA VAL A 27 -11.83 6.82 2.80
C VAL A 27 -12.65 7.95 2.18
N GLY A 28 -13.38 8.72 3.00
CA GLY A 28 -14.10 9.91 2.54
C GLY A 28 -13.19 11.01 2.01
N LYS A 29 -12.04 11.23 2.65
CA LYS A 29 -11.02 12.18 2.14
C LYS A 29 -10.41 11.70 0.83
N VAL A 30 -10.09 10.41 0.71
CA VAL A 30 -9.59 9.81 -0.53
C VAL A 30 -10.62 9.97 -1.63
N ARG A 31 -11.88 9.62 -1.39
CA ARG A 31 -12.97 9.77 -2.36
C ARG A 31 -13.09 11.22 -2.88
N ARG A 32 -13.01 12.22 -1.98
CA ARG A 32 -13.03 13.64 -2.37
C ARG A 32 -11.77 14.04 -3.14
N ALA A 33 -10.60 13.58 -2.75
CA ALA A 33 -9.35 13.88 -3.45
C ALA A 33 -9.39 13.35 -4.90
N LEU A 34 -9.95 12.15 -5.09
CA LEU A 34 -10.12 11.54 -6.40
C LEU A 34 -11.08 12.30 -7.31
N SER A 35 -12.17 12.85 -6.77
CA SER A 35 -13.10 13.66 -7.56
C SER A 35 -12.51 15.00 -8.01
N THR A 36 -11.52 15.53 -7.30
CA THR A 36 -10.96 16.87 -7.54
C THR A 36 -9.67 16.85 -8.37
N SER A 37 -8.87 15.78 -8.29
CA SER A 37 -7.68 15.63 -9.12
C SER A 37 -7.28 14.16 -9.25
N PRO A 38 -7.14 13.61 -10.48
CA PRO A 38 -6.63 12.26 -10.72
C PRO A 38 -5.10 12.19 -10.53
N SER A 39 -4.58 12.79 -9.46
CA SER A 39 -3.19 12.71 -9.03
C SER A 39 -2.75 11.30 -8.61
N LEU A 40 -3.65 10.31 -8.71
CA LEU A 40 -3.39 8.89 -8.51
C LEU A 40 -2.17 8.38 -9.28
N LEU A 41 -1.93 8.88 -10.49
CA LEU A 41 -0.75 8.53 -11.29
C LEU A 41 0.57 8.68 -10.51
N LYS A 42 0.67 9.71 -9.65
CA LYS A 42 1.87 9.94 -8.81
C LYS A 42 2.02 8.86 -7.72
N TRP A 43 0.91 8.45 -7.11
CA TRP A 43 0.88 7.43 -6.06
C TRP A 43 1.05 6.01 -6.62
N SER A 44 0.55 5.75 -7.82
CA SER A 44 0.73 4.48 -8.54
C SER A 44 2.20 4.25 -8.91
N GLY A 45 2.89 5.30 -9.37
CA GLY A 45 4.34 5.26 -9.58
C GLY A 45 5.12 4.96 -8.30
N LEU A 46 4.77 5.61 -7.19
CA LEU A 46 5.40 5.36 -5.89
C LEU A 46 5.18 3.91 -5.41
N THR A 47 3.99 3.36 -5.62
CA THR A 47 3.66 1.97 -5.27
C THR A 47 4.48 0.99 -6.10
N LEU A 48 4.59 1.23 -7.40
CA LEU A 48 5.38 0.39 -8.30
C LEU A 48 6.86 0.40 -7.92
N VAL A 49 7.44 1.60 -7.74
CA VAL A 49 8.85 1.76 -7.35
C VAL A 49 9.11 1.11 -5.99
N GLY A 50 8.24 1.33 -5.01
CA GLY A 50 8.34 0.70 -3.70
C GLY A 50 8.30 -0.84 -3.78
N GLY A 51 7.43 -1.39 -4.62
CA GLY A 51 7.35 -2.83 -4.85
C GLY A 51 8.62 -3.40 -5.50
N MET A 52 9.19 -2.70 -6.48
CA MET A 52 10.46 -3.11 -7.11
C MET A 52 11.61 -3.09 -6.10
N ILE A 53 11.71 -2.05 -5.27
CA ILE A 53 12.72 -1.97 -4.20
C ILE A 53 12.57 -3.14 -3.23
N LEU A 54 11.33 -3.47 -2.84
CA LEU A 54 11.05 -4.58 -1.94
C LEU A 54 11.45 -5.93 -2.56
N LEU A 55 11.15 -6.15 -3.84
CA LEU A 55 11.53 -7.38 -4.56
C LEU A 55 13.04 -7.55 -4.68
N LEU A 56 13.77 -6.48 -5.00
CA LEU A 56 15.23 -6.50 -5.12
C LEU A 56 15.91 -6.86 -3.80
N GLN A 57 15.32 -6.47 -2.67
CA GLN A 57 15.85 -6.74 -1.34
C GLN A 57 15.25 -7.99 -0.67
N ALA A 58 14.23 -8.63 -1.27
CA ALA A 58 13.48 -9.70 -0.62
C ALA A 58 14.34 -10.90 -0.24
N SER A 59 15.37 -11.23 -1.04
CA SER A 59 16.27 -12.38 -0.79
C SER A 59 17.14 -12.22 0.45
N GLU A 60 17.36 -10.99 0.91
CA GLU A 60 18.19 -10.70 2.09
C GLU A 60 17.34 -10.55 3.37
N LEU A 61 16.01 -10.58 3.25
CA LEU A 61 15.09 -10.36 4.37
C LEU A 61 14.55 -11.68 4.92
N THR A 62 14.48 -11.78 6.25
CA THR A 62 13.70 -12.83 6.93
C THR A 62 12.26 -12.79 6.44
N TYR A 63 11.62 -13.95 6.21
CA TYR A 63 10.30 -14.07 5.57
C TYR A 63 10.29 -13.76 4.05
N GLN A 64 11.34 -14.15 3.32
CA GLN A 64 11.51 -13.93 1.88
C GLN A 64 10.23 -14.11 1.04
N VAL A 65 9.49 -15.22 1.22
CA VAL A 65 8.25 -15.48 0.45
C VAL A 65 7.18 -14.41 0.67
N LEU A 66 7.02 -13.93 1.91
CA LEU A 66 6.09 -12.86 2.25
C LEU A 66 6.45 -11.58 1.48
N TRP A 67 7.73 -11.21 1.45
CA TRP A 67 8.20 -10.00 0.77
C TRP A 67 8.14 -10.10 -0.75
N MET A 68 8.39 -11.29 -1.31
CA MET A 68 8.19 -11.54 -2.73
C MET A 68 6.71 -11.34 -3.10
N VAL A 69 5.79 -12.00 -2.39
CA VAL A 69 4.34 -11.87 -2.65
C VAL A 69 3.88 -10.43 -2.49
N THR A 70 4.32 -9.75 -1.42
CA THR A 70 3.96 -8.35 -1.16
C THR A 70 4.51 -7.42 -2.24
N GLY A 71 5.77 -7.59 -2.63
CA GLY A 71 6.41 -6.80 -3.68
C GLY A 71 5.75 -7.00 -5.04
N PHE A 72 5.45 -8.25 -5.42
CA PHE A 72 4.69 -8.54 -6.64
C PHE A 72 3.30 -7.92 -6.61
N ALA A 73 2.59 -7.99 -5.49
CA ALA A 73 1.28 -7.35 -5.35
C ALA A 73 1.36 -5.82 -5.52
N MET A 74 2.39 -5.17 -4.97
CA MET A 74 2.63 -3.74 -5.16
C MET A 74 2.93 -3.39 -6.62
N VAL A 75 3.83 -4.14 -7.28
CA VAL A 75 4.17 -3.92 -8.68
C VAL A 75 2.97 -4.15 -9.59
N ALA A 76 2.22 -5.24 -9.37
CA ALA A 76 1.01 -5.55 -10.13
C ALA A 76 -0.05 -4.46 -9.94
N LYS A 77 -0.30 -4.03 -8.70
CA LYS A 77 -1.24 -2.92 -8.41
C LYS A 77 -0.77 -1.62 -9.06
N GLY A 78 0.48 -1.22 -8.84
CA GLY A 78 1.04 -0.01 -9.43
C GLY A 78 0.97 -0.01 -10.95
N GLY A 79 1.38 -1.12 -11.58
CA GLY A 79 1.31 -1.33 -13.03
C GLY A 79 -0.11 -1.31 -13.56
N PHE A 80 -1.05 -1.98 -12.88
CA PHE A 80 -2.48 -1.93 -13.23
C PHE A 80 -2.98 -0.48 -13.25
N PHE A 81 -2.70 0.30 -12.20
CA PHE A 81 -3.17 1.69 -12.13
C PHE A 81 -2.48 2.64 -13.14
N LEU A 82 -1.26 2.31 -13.61
CA LEU A 82 -0.55 3.09 -14.62
C LEU A 82 -0.99 2.75 -16.05
N LEU A 83 -1.34 1.49 -16.32
CA LEU A 83 -1.62 0.98 -17.66
C LEU A 83 -3.13 0.82 -17.96
N SER A 84 -3.98 0.82 -16.93
CA SER A 84 -5.42 0.66 -17.10
C SER A 84 -6.09 1.90 -17.68
N SER A 85 -7.20 1.68 -18.39
CA SER A 85 -8.08 2.75 -18.84
C SER A 85 -8.75 3.46 -17.66
N ASP A 86 -9.12 4.73 -17.85
CA ASP A 86 -9.75 5.52 -16.80
C ASP A 86 -11.04 4.88 -16.27
N GLU A 87 -11.86 4.27 -17.14
CA GLU A 87 -13.10 3.59 -16.78
C GLU A 87 -12.90 2.36 -15.88
N THR A 88 -11.91 1.53 -16.20
CA THR A 88 -11.61 0.32 -15.39
C THR A 88 -10.98 0.70 -14.06
N ARG A 89 -10.10 1.71 -14.07
CA ARG A 89 -9.52 2.29 -12.86
C ARG A 89 -10.58 2.85 -11.93
N GLU A 90 -11.53 3.62 -12.47
CA GLU A 90 -12.63 4.19 -11.69
C GLU A 90 -13.53 3.10 -11.11
N SER A 91 -13.88 2.08 -11.89
CA SER A 91 -14.70 0.96 -11.42
C SER A 91 -14.06 0.23 -10.23
N VAL A 92 -12.75 -0.05 -10.32
CA VAL A 92 -11.99 -0.68 -9.23
C VAL A 92 -11.90 0.23 -8.01
N LEU A 93 -11.68 1.54 -8.21
CA LEU A 93 -11.65 2.50 -7.11
C LEU A 93 -12.99 2.62 -6.40
N GLN A 94 -14.09 2.70 -7.13
CA GLN A 94 -15.44 2.74 -6.56
C GLN A 94 -15.73 1.48 -5.75
N TRP A 95 -15.34 0.31 -6.26
CA TRP A 95 -15.44 -0.96 -5.53
C TRP A 95 -14.58 -0.97 -4.26
N CYS A 96 -13.36 -0.44 -4.31
CA CYS A 96 -12.50 -0.32 -3.13
C CYS A 96 -13.08 0.66 -2.10
N LEU A 97 -13.68 1.77 -2.54
CA LEU A 97 -14.20 2.84 -1.68
C LEU A 97 -15.63 2.59 -1.16
N SER A 98 -16.31 1.54 -1.63
CA SER A 98 -17.64 1.14 -1.17
C SER A 98 -17.61 0.06 -0.08
N ARG A 99 -16.41 -0.38 0.35
CA ARG A 99 -16.23 -1.37 1.41
C ARG A 99 -16.69 -0.87 2.78
N GLU A 100 -16.96 -1.81 3.68
CA GLU A 100 -17.39 -1.51 5.04
C GLU A 100 -16.23 -1.04 5.94
N ALA A 101 -16.57 -0.36 7.04
CA ALA A 101 -15.57 0.11 8.01
C ALA A 101 -14.70 -1.03 8.57
N VAL A 102 -15.28 -2.22 8.74
CA VAL A 102 -14.58 -3.41 9.27
C VAL A 102 -13.52 -3.89 8.28
N ASP A 103 -13.85 -3.94 6.98
CA ASP A 103 -12.91 -4.32 5.93
C ASP A 103 -11.67 -3.43 5.97
N TYR A 104 -11.86 -2.10 6.04
CA TYR A 104 -10.74 -1.16 6.11
C TYR A 104 -9.87 -1.34 7.35
N ARG A 105 -10.46 -1.69 8.50
CA ARG A 105 -9.69 -1.98 9.72
C ARG A 105 -8.88 -3.26 9.58
N ILE A 106 -9.40 -4.29 8.91
CA ILE A 106 -8.64 -5.52 8.62
C ILE A 106 -7.45 -5.19 7.71
N TRP A 107 -7.65 -4.38 6.68
CA TRP A 107 -6.56 -3.87 5.85
C TRP A 107 -5.56 -3.05 6.67
N GLY A 108 -6.04 -2.20 7.58
CA GLY A 108 -5.22 -1.41 8.47
C GLY A 108 -4.34 -2.26 9.40
N LEU A 109 -4.91 -3.31 10.00
CA LEU A 109 -4.16 -4.30 10.78
C LEU A 109 -3.11 -4.99 9.93
N GLY A 110 -3.46 -5.44 8.72
CA GLY A 110 -2.51 -6.06 7.80
C GLY A 110 -1.32 -5.16 7.46
N LEU A 111 -1.58 -3.88 7.19
CA LEU A 111 -0.53 -2.88 6.93
C LEU A 111 0.37 -2.64 8.15
N CYS A 112 -0.22 -2.51 9.34
CA CYS A 112 0.54 -2.39 10.58
C CYS A 112 1.41 -3.63 10.84
N THR A 113 0.87 -4.84 10.61
CA THR A 113 1.62 -6.09 10.76
C THR A 113 2.76 -6.18 9.76
N LEU A 114 2.52 -5.89 8.48
CA LEU A 114 3.56 -5.86 7.45
C LEU A 114 4.64 -4.83 7.78
N SER A 115 4.27 -3.67 8.31
CA SER A 115 5.22 -2.66 8.77
C SER A 115 6.13 -3.21 9.87
N VAL A 116 5.57 -3.73 10.96
CA VAL A 116 6.35 -4.28 12.08
C VAL A 116 7.25 -5.43 11.61
N LEU A 117 6.71 -6.34 10.79
CA LEU A 117 7.49 -7.45 10.23
C LEU A 117 8.63 -6.96 9.35
N LEU A 118 8.45 -5.87 8.59
CA LEU A 118 9.50 -5.32 7.75
C LEU A 118 10.59 -4.65 8.58
N ILE A 119 10.22 -3.95 9.66
CA ILE A 119 11.17 -3.38 10.63
C ILE A 119 12.01 -4.50 11.28
N HIS A 120 11.35 -5.55 11.74
CA HIS A 120 12.02 -6.73 12.31
C HIS A 120 12.92 -7.43 11.27
N ALA A 121 12.44 -7.61 10.03
CA ALA A 121 13.24 -8.20 8.95
C ALA A 121 14.46 -7.36 8.58
N CYS A 122 14.44 -6.04 8.83
CA CYS A 122 15.60 -5.16 8.69
C CYS A 122 16.58 -5.24 9.88
N GLY A 123 16.27 -6.00 10.93
CA GLY A 123 17.11 -6.17 12.12
C GLY A 123 17.03 -5.00 13.12
N TRP A 124 15.98 -4.20 13.08
CA TRP A 124 15.79 -3.02 13.94
C TRP A 124 14.90 -3.28 15.16
N LEU A 125 14.27 -4.44 15.22
CA LEU A 125 13.39 -4.90 16.30
C LEU A 125 13.68 -6.37 16.55
#